data_AF-A0A9D4YQE4-F1
#
_entry.id   AF-A0A9D4YQE4-F1
#
_cell.length_a   1.000
_cell.length_b   1.000
_cell.length_c   1.000
_cell.angle_alpha   90.00
_cell.angle_beta   90.00
_cell.angle_gamma   90.00
#
_symmetry.space_group_name_H-M   'P 1'
#
loop_
_entity.id
_entity.type
_entity.pdbx_description
1 polymer ?
#
loop_
_entity_poly.entity_id
_entity_poly.type
_entity_poly.pdbx_seq_one_letter_code
_entity_poly.pdbx_strand_id
1 'polypeptide(L)'
;MLHNWENGRGVDLNRNFPNRYGTQIDMEQPETASVRRWSSEIPFVLAATLHGGVLVASYPYDHARSIRGKLPVFADPDDDVLRHLAEVYSFNHARMHLGEPCPSNQLEFQNGTTNGAAWYSFDGSMSDYNYVYEGCLDVTLEISCCKFPNSSELARMWDENRQPLLAYLAEVHKGEYTNLLFLFLNFAFIAR
;
A
#
# COMPACT_ATOMS: atom_id res chain seq x y z
N MET A 1 -6.61 10.76 23.94
CA MET A 1 -5.72 10.24 22.90
C MET A 1 -6.13 10.93 21.61
N LEU A 2 -5.28 11.80 21.06
CA LEU A 2 -5.58 12.54 19.83
C LEU A 2 -5.48 11.56 18.65
N HIS A 3 -6.57 11.42 17.91
CA HIS A 3 -6.61 10.72 16.63
C HIS A 3 -5.89 11.59 15.60
N ASN A 4 -4.60 11.32 15.35
CA ASN A 4 -3.70 12.22 14.63
C ASN A 4 -3.08 11.55 13.39
N TRP A 5 -3.93 10.92 12.56
CA TRP A 5 -3.55 10.28 11.30
C TRP A 5 -3.56 11.26 10.10
N GLU A 6 -4.17 12.42 10.30
CA GLU A 6 -4.17 13.54 9.37
C GLU A 6 -2.85 14.33 9.45
N ASN A 7 -2.51 15.06 8.38
CA ASN A 7 -1.39 15.99 8.41
C ASN A 7 -1.67 17.21 9.33
N GLY A 8 -0.73 18.16 9.41
CA GLY A 8 -0.88 19.37 10.24
C GLY A 8 -2.05 20.29 9.86
N ARG A 9 -2.81 19.97 8.81
CA ARG A 9 -4.02 20.67 8.35
C ARG A 9 -5.30 19.85 8.48
N GLY A 10 -5.24 18.67 9.08
CA GLY A 10 -6.41 17.81 9.24
C GLY A 10 -6.83 17.07 7.97
N VAL A 11 -5.88 16.75 7.08
CA VAL A 11 -6.15 16.02 5.82
C VAL A 11 -5.53 14.62 5.82
N ASP A 12 -6.30 13.60 5.41
CA ASP A 12 -5.77 12.27 5.09
C ASP A 12 -4.84 12.35 3.89
N LEU A 13 -3.54 12.10 4.07
CA LEU A 13 -2.61 12.10 2.95
C LEU A 13 -2.88 10.94 1.98
N ASN A 14 -3.46 9.82 2.45
CA ASN A 14 -3.87 8.70 1.60
C ASN A 14 -5.30 8.85 1.06
N ARG A 15 -5.83 10.08 1.02
CA ARG A 15 -7.00 10.51 0.19
C ARG A 15 -6.68 11.73 -0.67
N ASN A 16 -5.41 12.14 -0.72
CA ASN A 16 -5.03 13.43 -1.28
C ASN A 16 -4.28 13.33 -2.62
N PHE A 17 -4.11 12.14 -3.19
CA PHE A 17 -3.49 11.95 -4.50
C PHE A 17 -4.52 12.03 -5.66
N PRO A 18 -4.11 12.46 -6.87
CA PRO A 18 -4.99 12.40 -8.04
C PRO A 18 -5.41 10.96 -8.33
N ASN A 19 -6.70 10.75 -8.63
CA ASN A 19 -7.19 9.43 -8.99
C ASN A 19 -7.35 9.25 -10.51
N ARG A 20 -7.34 8.00 -10.97
CA ARG A 20 -7.42 7.63 -12.39
C ARG A 20 -8.70 8.05 -13.13
N TYR A 21 -9.69 8.56 -12.42
CA TYR A 21 -10.97 9.02 -12.98
C TYR A 21 -11.07 10.55 -13.08
N GLY A 22 -10.01 11.27 -12.72
CA GLY A 22 -9.97 12.72 -12.80
C GLY A 22 -10.82 13.42 -11.74
N THR A 23 -11.06 12.78 -10.59
CA THR A 23 -11.68 13.49 -9.45
C THR A 23 -10.76 14.61 -9.00
N GLN A 24 -11.33 15.80 -8.84
CA GLN A 24 -10.61 16.97 -8.39
C GLN A 24 -10.30 16.84 -6.90
N ILE A 25 -9.03 16.99 -6.53
CA ILE A 25 -8.62 17.14 -5.14
C ILE A 25 -8.94 18.59 -4.73
N ASP A 26 -9.67 18.77 -3.63
CA ASP A 26 -10.07 20.11 -3.15
C ASP A 26 -8.85 21.02 -2.91
N MET A 27 -7.83 20.48 -2.23
CA MET A 27 -6.55 21.14 -2.00
C MET A 27 -5.43 20.11 -1.85
N GLU A 28 -4.47 20.14 -2.76
CA GLU A 28 -3.26 19.33 -2.64
C GLU A 28 -2.43 19.79 -1.44
N GLN A 29 -2.01 18.83 -0.61
CA GLN A 29 -1.17 19.06 0.55
C GLN A 29 0.32 19.11 0.16
N PRO A 30 1.15 19.89 0.88
CA PRO A 30 2.57 20.00 0.55
C PRO A 30 3.30 18.65 0.60
N GLU A 31 2.90 17.74 1.48
CA GLU A 31 3.44 16.38 1.56
C GLU A 31 3.12 15.59 0.29
N THR A 32 1.86 15.61 -0.17
CA THR A 32 1.41 14.99 -1.42
C THR A 32 2.17 15.54 -2.62
N ALA A 33 2.24 16.87 -2.74
CA ALA A 33 2.96 17.53 -3.85
C ALA A 33 4.45 17.14 -3.87
N SER A 34 5.07 16.99 -2.70
CA SER A 34 6.47 16.59 -2.58
C SER A 34 6.69 15.15 -3.05
N VAL A 35 5.82 14.22 -2.65
CA VAL A 35 5.89 12.83 -3.10
C VAL A 35 5.64 12.73 -4.61
N ARG A 36 4.61 13.38 -5.14
CA ARG A 36 4.36 13.39 -6.59
C ARG A 36 5.53 13.92 -7.40
N ARG A 37 6.13 15.02 -6.95
CA ARG A 37 7.31 15.58 -7.60
C ARG A 37 8.47 14.58 -7.56
N TRP A 38 8.71 13.96 -6.42
CA TRP A 38 9.79 13.00 -6.28
C TRP A 38 9.58 11.74 -7.12
N SER A 39 8.37 11.18 -7.12
CA SER A 39 8.02 10.02 -7.94
C SER A 39 8.17 10.27 -9.44
N SER A 40 7.95 11.50 -9.91
CA SER A 40 8.14 11.88 -11.32
C SER A 40 9.58 12.24 -11.70
N GLU A 41 10.46 12.48 -10.73
CA GLU A 41 11.89 12.76 -10.96
C GLU A 41 12.75 11.50 -11.08
N ILE A 42 12.30 10.35 -10.55
CA ILE A 42 13.03 9.08 -10.56
C ILE A 42 12.12 7.97 -11.12
N PRO A 43 12.58 7.16 -12.09
CA PRO A 43 11.78 6.08 -12.65
C PRO A 43 11.75 4.88 -11.69
N PHE A 44 10.98 5.01 -10.61
CA PHE A 44 10.77 3.92 -9.67
C PHE A 44 9.99 2.78 -10.33
N VAL A 45 10.46 1.54 -10.13
CA VAL A 45 9.82 0.34 -10.71
C VAL A 45 8.95 -0.35 -9.68
N LEU A 46 9.42 -0.42 -8.44
CA LEU A 46 8.75 -1.07 -7.33
C LEU A 46 8.76 -0.14 -6.12
N ALA A 47 7.61 -0.07 -5.44
CA ALA A 47 7.43 0.64 -4.20
C ALA A 47 6.62 -0.17 -3.20
N ALA A 48 6.69 0.22 -1.94
CA ALA A 48 5.76 -0.24 -0.92
C ALA A 48 5.43 0.89 0.05
N THR A 49 4.16 0.95 0.43
CA THR A 49 3.63 1.93 1.40
C THR A 49 3.30 1.23 2.71
N LEU A 50 3.90 1.64 3.83
CA LEU A 50 3.72 0.98 5.12
C LEU A 50 2.60 1.61 5.96
N HIS A 51 1.63 0.81 6.38
CA HIS A 51 0.52 1.22 7.24
C HIS A 51 0.42 0.34 8.49
N GLY A 52 -0.42 0.77 9.43
CA GLY A 52 -0.79 -0.02 10.60
C GLY A 52 -2.27 0.15 10.94
N GLY A 53 -2.81 -0.83 11.64
CA GLY A 53 -4.21 -0.97 12.03
C GLY A 53 -4.78 -2.35 11.73
N VAL A 54 -4.15 -3.09 10.83
CA VAL A 54 -4.47 -4.47 10.48
C VAL A 54 -3.18 -5.20 10.03
N LEU A 55 -3.23 -6.51 9.79
CA LEU A 55 -2.09 -7.26 9.26
C LEU A 55 -2.47 -7.92 7.91
N VAL A 56 -2.13 -7.27 6.80
CA VAL A 56 -2.44 -7.73 5.43
C VAL A 56 -1.57 -6.99 4.39
N ALA A 57 -1.25 -7.63 3.27
CA ALA A 57 -0.70 -6.95 2.10
C ALA A 57 -1.83 -6.62 1.11
N SER A 58 -2.09 -5.34 0.89
CA SER A 58 -3.15 -4.83 0.02
C SER A 58 -2.57 -4.34 -1.31
N TYR A 59 -2.94 -4.98 -2.41
CA TYR A 59 -2.53 -4.58 -3.75
C TYR A 59 -3.58 -3.67 -4.41
N PRO A 60 -3.16 -2.77 -5.34
CA PRO A 60 -4.08 -1.96 -6.14
C PRO A 60 -5.14 -2.82 -6.86
N TYR A 61 -6.21 -2.22 -7.38
CA TYR A 61 -6.63 -0.83 -7.10
C TYR A 61 -7.29 -0.67 -5.72
N ASP A 62 -7.09 0.49 -5.08
CA ASP A 62 -7.82 0.95 -3.88
C ASP A 62 -9.17 1.61 -4.23
N HIS A 63 -9.31 2.16 -5.44
CA HIS A 63 -10.57 2.71 -5.92
C HIS A 63 -11.25 1.82 -6.97
N ALA A 64 -12.47 1.36 -6.67
CA ALA A 64 -13.33 0.71 -7.66
C ALA A 64 -14.42 1.66 -8.16
N ARG A 65 -14.51 1.85 -9.48
CA ARG A 65 -15.64 2.58 -10.07
C ARG A 65 -16.81 1.64 -10.28
N SER A 66 -17.93 1.95 -9.63
CA SER A 66 -19.22 1.37 -9.97
C SER A 66 -19.82 2.10 -11.17
N ILE A 67 -20.03 1.40 -12.28
CA ILE A 67 -20.78 1.90 -13.42
C ILE A 67 -22.22 1.38 -13.25
N ARG A 68 -23.24 2.24 -13.41
CA ARG A 68 -24.64 1.85 -13.26
C ARG A 68 -24.93 0.54 -14.02
N GLY A 69 -25.41 -0.48 -13.29
CA GLY A 69 -25.75 -1.78 -13.85
C GLY A 69 -24.59 -2.76 -14.03
N LYS A 70 -23.36 -2.43 -13.56
CA LYS A 70 -22.21 -3.34 -13.56
C LYS A 70 -21.65 -3.50 -12.16
N LEU A 71 -21.11 -4.68 -11.88
CA LEU A 71 -20.30 -4.91 -10.68
C LEU A 71 -19.07 -4.00 -10.70
N PRO A 72 -18.54 -3.60 -9.52
CA PRO A 72 -17.35 -2.77 -9.47
C PRO A 72 -16.17 -3.50 -10.13
N VAL A 73 -15.36 -2.76 -10.88
CA VAL A 73 -14.14 -3.30 -11.50
C VAL A 73 -12.99 -3.07 -10.53
N PHE A 74 -12.51 -4.17 -9.97
CA PHE A 74 -11.40 -4.20 -9.01
C PHE A 74 -10.07 -4.56 -9.67
N ALA A 75 -10.13 -5.19 -10.86
CA ALA A 75 -8.96 -5.80 -11.50
C ALA A 75 -8.10 -4.80 -12.26
N ASP A 76 -6.81 -4.89 -11.99
CA ASP A 76 -5.71 -4.22 -12.65
C ASP A 76 -5.28 -4.97 -13.91
N PRO A 77 -4.71 -4.28 -14.92
CA PRO A 77 -4.04 -4.95 -16.04
C PRO A 77 -2.96 -5.95 -15.59
N ASP A 78 -2.20 -5.60 -14.54
CA ASP A 78 -1.13 -6.40 -13.95
C ASP A 78 -1.53 -7.05 -12.61
N ASP A 79 -2.81 -7.44 -12.45
CA ASP A 79 -3.36 -8.04 -11.23
C ASP A 79 -2.57 -9.28 -10.75
N ASP A 80 -2.07 -10.10 -11.67
CA ASP A 80 -1.27 -11.28 -11.34
C ASP A 80 0.09 -10.91 -10.74
N VAL A 81 0.79 -9.92 -11.31
CA VAL A 81 2.05 -9.40 -10.79
C VAL A 81 1.85 -8.71 -9.44
N LEU A 82 0.84 -7.85 -9.33
CA LEU A 82 0.54 -7.12 -8.08
C LEU A 82 0.13 -8.06 -6.94
N ARG A 83 -0.69 -9.08 -7.23
CA ARG A 83 -1.02 -10.14 -6.27
C ARG A 83 0.22 -10.92 -5.87
N HIS A 84 1.06 -11.32 -6.83
CA HIS A 84 2.31 -12.03 -6.55
C HIS A 84 3.23 -11.21 -5.63
N LEU A 85 3.39 -9.91 -5.86
CA LEU A 85 4.17 -9.02 -4.99
C LEU A 85 3.62 -8.98 -3.55
N ALA A 86 2.30 -8.87 -3.38
CA ALA A 86 1.65 -8.92 -2.07
C ALA A 86 1.85 -10.29 -1.38
N GLU A 87 1.74 -11.40 -2.13
CA GLU A 87 1.97 -12.75 -1.64
C GLU A 87 3.43 -12.97 -1.22
N VAL A 88 4.42 -12.48 -1.98
CA VAL A 88 5.83 -12.55 -1.62
C VAL A 88 6.07 -11.95 -0.23
N TYR A 89 5.49 -10.78 0.06
CA TYR A 89 5.60 -10.19 1.39
C TYR A 89 4.90 -11.07 2.45
N SER A 90 3.63 -11.40 2.20
CA SER A 90 2.78 -12.09 3.16
C SER A 90 3.31 -13.48 3.56
N PHE A 91 3.74 -14.30 2.58
CA PHE A 91 4.27 -15.64 2.81
C PHE A 91 5.65 -15.67 3.46
N ASN A 92 6.44 -14.60 3.32
CA ASN A 92 7.69 -14.47 4.06
C ASN A 92 7.46 -13.92 5.47
N HIS A 93 6.30 -13.34 5.77
CA HIS A 93 5.99 -12.75 7.08
C HIS A 93 5.55 -13.83 8.06
N ALA A 94 5.97 -13.71 9.31
CA ALA A 94 5.84 -14.76 10.33
C ALA A 94 4.40 -15.26 10.54
N ARG A 95 3.40 -14.42 10.26
CA ARG A 95 1.98 -14.69 10.54
C ARG A 95 0.98 -14.09 9.55
N MET A 96 1.42 -13.25 8.60
CA MET A 96 0.47 -12.54 7.71
C MET A 96 -0.26 -13.54 6.81
N HIS A 97 0.46 -14.49 6.22
CA HIS A 97 -0.09 -15.53 5.35
C HIS A 97 -1.15 -16.43 5.99
N LEU A 98 -1.23 -16.47 7.32
CA LEU A 98 -2.28 -17.22 8.03
C LEU A 98 -3.67 -16.62 7.79
N GLY A 99 -3.73 -15.36 7.36
CA GLY A 99 -4.97 -14.68 7.06
C GLY A 99 -5.79 -14.29 8.29
N GLU A 100 -5.19 -14.36 9.47
CA GLU A 100 -5.75 -13.98 10.76
C GLU A 100 -5.15 -12.63 11.19
N PRO A 101 -5.67 -11.50 10.69
CA PRO A 101 -4.98 -10.22 10.78
C PRO A 101 -4.80 -9.75 12.22
N CYS A 102 -5.87 -9.74 13.03
CA CYS A 102 -5.85 -9.21 14.40
C CYS A 102 -6.80 -9.98 15.34
N PRO A 103 -6.44 -10.17 16.63
CA PRO A 103 -7.18 -11.02 17.57
C PRO A 103 -8.65 -10.66 17.80
N SER A 104 -9.02 -9.39 17.57
CA SER A 104 -10.38 -8.88 17.79
C SER A 104 -11.20 -8.72 16.49
N ASN A 105 -10.61 -9.00 15.33
CA ASN A 105 -11.26 -8.77 14.05
C ASN A 105 -11.84 -10.07 13.49
N GLN A 106 -13.09 -10.03 13.04
CA GLN A 106 -13.71 -11.11 12.25
C GLN A 106 -13.33 -11.04 10.76
N LEU A 107 -12.26 -10.30 10.44
CA LEU A 107 -11.77 -10.17 9.07
C LEU A 107 -10.83 -11.35 8.81
N GLU A 108 -11.01 -12.00 7.66
CA GLU A 108 -10.11 -13.03 7.15
C GLU A 108 -9.56 -12.56 5.80
N PHE A 109 -8.26 -12.64 5.63
CA PHE A 109 -7.59 -12.32 4.37
C PHE A 109 -6.87 -13.55 3.87
N GLN A 110 -7.46 -14.26 2.90
CA GLN A 110 -6.83 -15.47 2.37
C GLN A 110 -5.40 -15.18 1.89
N ASN A 111 -4.46 -16.03 2.27
CA ASN A 111 -3.02 -15.85 2.04
C ASN A 111 -2.43 -14.55 2.62
N GLY A 112 -3.13 -13.88 3.54
CA GLY A 112 -2.71 -12.59 4.08
C GLY A 112 -2.68 -11.45 3.05
N THR A 113 -3.45 -11.57 1.98
CA THR A 113 -3.51 -10.55 0.92
C THR A 113 -4.93 -10.11 0.63
N THR A 114 -5.08 -8.92 0.04
CA THR A 114 -6.38 -8.43 -0.46
C THR A 114 -6.19 -7.46 -1.62
N ASN A 115 -7.17 -7.37 -2.51
CA ASN A 115 -7.29 -6.18 -3.36
C ASN A 115 -7.84 -5.03 -2.51
N GLY A 116 -7.29 -3.83 -2.67
CA GLY A 116 -7.62 -2.67 -1.86
C GLY A 116 -9.11 -2.32 -1.90
N ALA A 117 -9.64 -2.17 -3.11
CA ALA A 117 -11.04 -1.81 -3.32
C ALA A 117 -12.01 -2.94 -2.95
N ALA A 118 -11.60 -4.21 -3.05
CA ALA A 118 -12.38 -5.35 -2.59
C ALA A 118 -12.48 -5.40 -1.05
N TRP A 119 -11.43 -4.97 -0.34
CA TRP A 119 -11.47 -4.83 1.12
C TRP A 119 -12.32 -3.62 1.51
N TYR A 120 -11.95 -2.42 1.07
CA TYR A 120 -12.78 -1.23 1.21
C TYR A 120 -12.35 -0.18 0.16
N SER A 121 -13.29 0.27 -0.67
CA SER A 121 -12.98 1.21 -1.76
C SER A 121 -12.89 2.65 -1.29
N PHE A 122 -11.88 3.38 -1.76
CA PHE A 122 -11.68 4.82 -1.54
C PHE A 122 -10.86 5.44 -2.66
N ASP A 123 -10.89 6.75 -2.78
CA ASP A 123 -10.12 7.49 -3.76
C ASP A 123 -8.93 8.25 -3.15
N GLY A 124 -7.99 8.61 -4.04
CA GLY A 124 -6.83 9.43 -3.72
C GLY A 124 -5.73 8.72 -2.94
N SER A 125 -5.61 7.40 -3.11
CA SER A 125 -4.50 6.64 -2.56
C SER A 125 -3.19 6.91 -3.31
N MET A 126 -2.08 6.85 -2.58
CA MET A 126 -0.74 6.97 -3.15
C MET A 126 -0.36 5.77 -4.02
N SER A 127 -0.78 4.57 -3.62
CA SER A 127 -0.58 3.31 -4.34
C SER A 127 -1.20 3.34 -5.75
N ASP A 128 -2.48 3.74 -5.87
CA ASP A 128 -3.15 3.89 -7.17
C ASP A 128 -2.46 4.98 -8.01
N TYR A 129 -1.99 6.07 -7.38
CA TYR A 129 -1.27 7.13 -8.08
C TYR A 129 0.05 6.63 -8.68
N ASN A 130 0.88 5.97 -7.88
CA ASN A 130 2.18 5.46 -8.31
C ASN A 130 2.03 4.46 -9.47
N TYR A 131 1.02 3.58 -9.41
CA TYR A 131 0.76 2.62 -10.48
C TYR A 131 0.24 3.30 -11.76
N VAL A 132 -0.73 4.20 -11.65
CA VAL A 132 -1.41 4.78 -12.82
C VAL A 132 -0.60 5.87 -13.50
N TYR A 133 0.05 6.74 -12.73
CA TYR A 133 0.69 7.95 -13.26
C TYR A 133 2.20 7.83 -13.39
N GLU A 134 2.85 7.05 -12.54
CA GLU A 134 4.32 6.95 -12.48
C GLU A 134 4.84 5.61 -13.02
N GLY A 135 3.96 4.63 -13.28
CA GLY A 135 4.34 3.30 -13.77
C GLY A 135 5.08 2.46 -12.72
N CYS A 136 4.94 2.81 -11.44
CA CYS A 136 5.58 2.14 -10.31
C CYS A 136 4.60 1.19 -9.62
N LEU A 137 4.97 -0.09 -9.46
CA LEU A 137 4.14 -1.07 -8.75
C LEU A 137 4.22 -0.80 -7.24
N ASP A 138 3.14 -0.35 -6.61
CA ASP A 138 3.12 0.01 -5.18
C ASP A 138 2.07 -0.80 -4.41
N VAL A 139 2.55 -1.65 -3.50
CA VAL A 139 1.70 -2.46 -2.61
C VAL A 139 1.64 -1.79 -1.23
N THR A 140 0.43 -1.69 -0.68
CA THR A 140 0.21 -1.21 0.68
C THR A 140 0.41 -2.36 1.68
N LEU A 141 1.38 -2.24 2.57
CA LEU A 141 1.71 -3.23 3.58
C LEU A 141 1.19 -2.78 4.94
N GLU A 142 0.12 -3.41 5.42
CA GLU A 142 -0.38 -3.21 6.78
C GLU A 142 0.39 -4.16 7.72
N ILE A 143 1.35 -3.64 8.47
CA ILE A 143 2.38 -4.44 9.15
C ILE A 143 2.09 -4.72 10.63
N SER A 144 1.03 -4.13 11.20
CA SER A 144 0.69 -4.30 12.61
C SER A 144 -0.76 -3.99 12.94
N CYS A 145 -1.36 -4.77 13.83
CA CYS A 145 -2.67 -4.44 14.42
C CYS A 145 -2.66 -3.15 15.24
N CYS A 146 -1.61 -2.98 16.05
CA CYS A 146 -1.43 -1.78 16.83
C CYS A 146 -0.80 -0.71 15.94
N LYS A 147 -1.53 0.39 15.73
CA LYS A 147 -1.10 1.57 14.98
C LYS A 147 0.10 2.28 15.60
N PHE A 148 0.14 2.31 16.93
CA PHE A 148 1.20 2.94 17.71
C PHE A 148 1.67 1.97 18.80
N PRO A 149 2.46 0.95 18.43
CA PRO A 149 2.91 -0.07 19.37
C PRO A 149 3.89 0.51 20.39
N ASN A 150 3.99 -0.14 21.56
CA ASN A 150 5.01 0.21 22.55
C ASN A 150 6.41 -0.03 21.96
N SER A 151 7.40 0.76 22.36
CA SER A 151 8.79 0.60 21.91
C SER A 151 9.36 -0.80 22.19
N SER A 152 8.85 -1.51 23.21
CA SER A 152 9.21 -2.90 23.49
C SER A 152 8.87 -3.88 22.36
N GLU A 153 7.88 -3.57 21.52
CA GLU A 153 7.46 -4.42 20.41
C GLU A 153 8.31 -4.22 19.14
N LEU A 154 9.07 -3.13 19.04
CA LEU A 154 9.75 -2.75 17.80
C LEU A 154 10.78 -3.77 17.33
N ALA A 155 11.50 -4.42 18.27
CA ALA A 155 12.46 -5.47 17.93
C ALA A 155 11.76 -6.69 17.31
N ARG A 156 10.64 -7.13 17.91
CA ARG A 156 9.82 -8.22 17.38
C ARG A 156 9.24 -7.86 16.01
N MET A 157 8.72 -6.64 15.85
CA MET A 157 8.18 -6.18 14.57
C MET A 157 9.26 -6.13 13.49
N TRP A 158 10.46 -5.68 13.81
CA TRP A 158 11.60 -5.74 12.90
C TRP A 158 11.91 -7.17 12.49
N ASP A 159 12.02 -8.10 13.44
CA ASP A 159 12.33 -9.49 13.14
C ASP A 159 11.25 -10.15 12.26
N GLU A 160 9.98 -9.82 12.48
CA GLU A 160 8.86 -10.32 11.68
C GLU A 160 8.82 -9.74 10.25
N ASN A 161 9.27 -8.50 10.05
CA ASN A 161 9.15 -7.78 8.77
C ASN A 161 10.46 -7.71 7.95
N ARG A 162 11.63 -7.96 8.57
CA ARG A 162 12.93 -7.86 7.88
C ARG A 162 13.04 -8.78 6.68
N GLN A 163 12.76 -10.07 6.85
CA GLN A 163 12.83 -11.04 5.76
C GLN A 163 11.77 -10.79 4.67
N PRO A 164 10.49 -10.50 5.01
CA PRO A 164 9.49 -10.05 4.04
C PRO A 164 9.91 -8.86 3.20
N LEU A 165 10.43 -7.80 3.84
CA LEU A 165 10.90 -6.62 3.14
C LEU A 165 12.01 -7.00 2.17
N LEU A 166 13.03 -7.73 2.61
CA LEU A 166 14.12 -8.16 1.72
C LEU A 166 13.64 -9.03 0.55
N ALA A 167 12.69 -9.94 0.78
CA ALA A 167 12.10 -10.76 -0.28
C ALA A 167 11.33 -9.91 -1.28
N TYR A 168 10.50 -8.98 -0.80
CA TYR A 168 9.75 -8.04 -1.64
C TYR A 168 10.69 -7.16 -2.47
N LEU A 169 11.75 -6.62 -1.85
CA LEU A 169 12.75 -5.82 -2.55
C LEU A 169 13.48 -6.61 -3.64
N ALA A 170 13.71 -7.91 -3.45
CA ALA A 170 14.33 -8.74 -4.48
C ALA A 170 13.47 -8.88 -5.75
N GLU A 171 12.15 -8.66 -5.67
CA GLU A 171 11.25 -8.75 -6.81
C GLU A 171 11.49 -7.67 -7.86
N VAL A 172 12.11 -6.52 -7.50
CA VAL A 172 12.44 -5.45 -8.46
C VAL A 172 13.43 -5.90 -9.55
N HIS A 173 14.07 -7.05 -9.37
CA HIS A 173 14.98 -7.65 -10.35
C HIS A 173 14.34 -8.71 -11.26
N LYS A 174 13.06 -9.05 -11.05
CA LYS A 174 12.37 -10.08 -11.84
C LYS A 174 11.59 -9.47 -12.99
N GLY A 175 11.65 -10.10 -14.16
CA GLY A 175 11.09 -9.56 -15.40
C GLY A 175 12.20 -9.22 -16.39
N GLU A 176 11.83 -8.61 -17.51
CA GLU A 176 12.78 -8.20 -18.53
C GLU A 176 13.14 -6.72 -18.35
N TYR A 177 14.38 -6.43 -17.93
CA TYR A 177 14.87 -5.05 -17.79
C TYR A 177 16.22 -4.88 -18.48
N THR A 178 16.37 -3.81 -19.27
CA THR A 178 17.68 -3.31 -19.71
C THR A 178 18.11 -2.16 -18.79
N ASN A 179 19.03 -2.43 -17.87
CA ASN A 179 19.78 -1.48 -17.03
C ASN A 179 18.98 -0.30 -16.45
N LEU A 180 18.25 -0.49 -15.35
CA LEU A 180 17.89 0.57 -14.40
C LEU A 180 17.29 -0.08 -13.14
N LEU A 181 17.79 0.29 -11.95
CA LEU A 181 17.17 -0.07 -10.67
C LEU A 181 17.05 1.18 -9.82
N PHE A 182 15.82 1.61 -9.57
CA PHE A 182 15.49 2.58 -8.53
C PHE A 182 14.28 2.07 -7.76
N LEU A 183 14.44 1.99 -6.45
CA LEU A 183 13.46 1.48 -5.51
C LEU A 183 12.92 2.64 -4.67
N PHE A 184 11.61 2.67 -4.47
CA PHE A 184 11.00 3.61 -3.54
C PHE A 184 10.39 2.89 -2.33
N LEU A 185 11.05 2.97 -1.17
CA LEU A 185 10.39 2.66 0.10
C LEU A 185 9.87 3.96 0.70
N ASN A 186 8.55 4.14 0.71
CA ASN A 186 7.94 5.26 1.41
C ASN A 186 7.63 4.85 2.85
N PHE A 187 8.37 5.41 3.81
CA PHE A 187 8.01 5.37 5.23
C PHE A 187 6.98 6.46 5.53
N ALA A 188 5.83 6.42 4.88
CA ALA A 188 4.69 7.19 5.32
C ALA A 188 3.95 6.33 6.36
N PHE A 189 4.30 6.44 7.64
CA PHE A 189 3.48 5.89 8.72
C PHE A 189 2.12 6.61 8.74
N ILE A 190 1.24 6.25 7.81
CA ILE A 190 -0.15 6.69 7.80
C ILE A 190 -0.89 5.60 8.58
N ALA A 191 -0.77 5.65 9.90
CA ALA A 191 -1.66 4.87 10.76
C ALA A 191 -3.10 5.27 10.41
N ARG A 192 -3.95 4.35 9.96
CA ARG A 192 -5.38 4.64 9.77
C ARG A 192 -6.10 4.83 11.09
#